data_AF-A0A327J761-F1
#
_entry.id   AF-A0A327J761-F1
#
_cell.length_a   1.000
_cell.length_b   1.000
_cell.length_c   1.000
_cell.angle_alpha   90.00
_cell.angle_beta   90.00
_cell.angle_gamma   90.00
#
_symmetry.space_group_name_H-M   'P 1'
#
loop_
_entity.id
_entity.type
_entity.pdbx_description
1 polymer ?
#
loop_
_entity_poly.entity_id
_entity_poly.type
_entity_poly.pdbx_seq_one_letter_code
_entity_poly.pdbx_strand_id
1 'polypeptide(L)'
;MNKISNIIISLAIVSFGSIALAAGYCPSNTEFHTKIQGYQLRAMAAVQNPSSMSLDDMDRLQNEQQTYLNSIFPNCLQYFRTTQNPDCSRLAMLSSSYLLLDKSKQPAAKTQTYSLLNSLYGKCQPYELDTVKIMIK
;
A
#
# COMPACT_ATOMS: atom_id res chain seq x y z
N MET A 1 38.78 -44.55 -11.42
CA MET A 1 38.27 -43.34 -12.10
C MET A 1 36.92 -42.98 -11.51
N ASN A 2 36.74 -41.70 -11.19
CA ASN A 2 35.48 -41.00 -10.86
C ASN A 2 34.82 -41.34 -9.52
N LYS A 3 34.32 -40.38 -8.74
CA LYS A 3 34.55 -38.94 -8.56
C LYS A 3 33.72 -38.62 -7.29
N ILE A 4 34.25 -37.74 -6.46
CA ILE A 4 33.71 -37.34 -5.15
C ILE A 4 32.28 -36.81 -5.32
N SER A 5 31.29 -37.44 -4.70
CA SER A 5 29.93 -36.90 -4.60
C SER A 5 29.83 -36.05 -3.33
N ASN A 6 30.29 -34.80 -3.45
CA ASN A 6 29.96 -33.74 -2.50
C ASN A 6 28.51 -33.32 -2.76
N ILE A 7 27.63 -33.64 -1.82
CA ILE A 7 26.24 -33.16 -1.81
C ILE A 7 26.28 -31.67 -1.46
N ILE A 8 26.12 -30.84 -2.49
CA ILE A 8 26.03 -29.39 -2.38
C ILE A 8 24.73 -29.04 -1.65
N ILE A 9 24.88 -28.35 -0.53
CA ILE A 9 23.80 -27.76 0.28
C ILE A 9 23.07 -26.74 -0.60
N SER A 10 21.82 -27.03 -0.93
CA SER A 10 20.89 -26.09 -1.56
C SER A 10 20.55 -24.98 -0.57
N LEU A 11 21.39 -23.94 -0.56
CA LEU A 11 21.08 -22.67 0.07
C LEU A 11 19.95 -22.04 -0.75
N ALA A 12 18.71 -22.20 -0.29
CA ALA A 12 17.58 -21.43 -0.78
C ALA A 12 17.79 -19.96 -0.39
N ILE A 13 18.59 -19.27 -1.20
CA ILE A 13 18.65 -17.82 -1.21
C ILE A 13 17.26 -17.40 -1.68
N VAL A 14 16.37 -17.10 -0.74
CA VAL A 14 15.17 -16.33 -1.01
C VAL A 14 15.69 -15.06 -1.67
N SER A 15 15.54 -15.01 -2.99
CA SER A 15 15.89 -13.87 -3.80
C SER A 15 15.10 -12.69 -3.25
N PHE A 16 15.76 -11.86 -2.44
CA PHE A 16 15.38 -10.48 -2.27
C PHE A 16 15.56 -9.85 -3.65
N GLY A 17 14.55 -10.04 -4.50
CA GLY A 17 14.45 -9.31 -5.75
C GLY A 17 14.69 -7.86 -5.39
N SER A 18 15.71 -7.27 -6.01
CA SER A 18 16.11 -5.89 -5.78
C SER A 18 14.89 -5.02 -6.01
N ILE A 19 14.18 -4.69 -4.95
CA ILE A 19 13.11 -3.70 -4.99
C ILE A 19 13.89 -2.40 -5.13
N ALA A 20 14.03 -1.93 -6.37
CA ALA A 20 14.38 -0.55 -6.62
C ALA A 20 13.43 0.27 -5.74
N LEU A 21 13.95 0.82 -4.66
CA LEU A 21 13.19 1.59 -3.69
C LEU A 21 12.86 2.93 -4.35
N ALA A 22 11.92 2.91 -5.30
CA ALA A 22 11.02 4.05 -5.38
C ALA A 22 10.42 4.15 -3.99
N ALA A 23 10.80 5.20 -3.25
CA ALA A 23 10.18 5.50 -1.96
C ALA A 23 8.67 5.50 -2.22
N GLY A 24 7.98 4.46 -1.74
CA GLY A 24 6.55 4.36 -1.93
C GLY A 24 5.95 5.62 -1.35
N TYR A 25 5.09 6.30 -2.11
CA TYR A 25 4.48 7.52 -1.65
C TYR A 25 3.18 7.17 -0.92
N CYS A 26 3.10 7.52 0.37
CA CYS A 26 1.86 7.42 1.13
C CYS A 26 1.12 8.76 0.99
N PRO A 27 -0.10 8.83 0.44
CA PRO A 27 -0.83 10.09 0.36
C PRO A 27 -1.28 10.56 1.76
N SER A 28 -1.45 11.86 1.93
CA SER A 28 -2.25 12.41 3.02
C SER A 28 -3.74 12.10 2.79
N ASN A 29 -4.56 12.21 3.83
CA ASN A 29 -6.01 12.05 3.68
C ASN A 29 -6.60 13.01 2.66
N THR A 30 -6.14 14.26 2.62
CA THR A 30 -6.60 15.25 1.62
C THR A 30 -6.27 14.81 0.21
N GLU A 31 -5.02 14.39 -0.05
CA GLU A 31 -4.58 13.93 -1.37
C GLU A 31 -5.37 12.69 -1.82
N PHE A 32 -5.65 11.77 -0.90
CA PHE A 32 -6.52 10.62 -1.13
C PHE A 32 -7.93 11.04 -1.50
N HIS A 33 -8.59 11.86 -0.68
CA HIS A 33 -9.97 12.31 -0.91
C HIS A 33 -10.11 13.08 -2.23
N THR A 34 -9.18 13.99 -2.54
CA THR A 34 -9.18 14.71 -3.80
C THR A 34 -9.08 13.76 -5.00
N LYS A 35 -8.23 12.73 -4.91
CA LYS A 35 -8.09 11.75 -5.99
C LYS A 35 -9.34 10.89 -6.17
N ILE A 36 -9.95 10.45 -5.07
CA ILE A 36 -11.22 9.70 -5.09
C ILE A 36 -12.36 10.55 -5.66
N GLN A 37 -12.50 11.80 -5.22
CA GLN A 37 -13.47 12.74 -5.78
C GLN A 37 -13.26 12.96 -7.28
N GLY A 38 -12.01 13.03 -7.73
CA GLY A 38 -11.68 13.14 -9.16
C GLY A 38 -12.16 11.93 -9.99
N TYR A 39 -12.14 10.71 -9.44
CA TYR A 39 -12.75 9.54 -10.09
C TYR A 39 -14.28 9.64 -10.11
N GLN A 40 -14.89 10.05 -8.99
CA GLN A 40 -16.35 10.21 -8.89
C GLN A 40 -16.88 11.27 -9.87
N LEU A 41 -16.23 12.42 -9.98
CA LEU A 41 -16.61 13.48 -10.91
C LEU A 41 -16.53 13.01 -12.36
N ARG A 42 -15.48 12.28 -12.73
CA ARG A 42 -15.34 11.69 -14.07
C ARG A 42 -16.44 10.66 -14.37
N ALA A 43 -16.78 9.82 -13.38
CA ALA A 43 -17.88 8.87 -13.52
C ALA A 43 -19.25 9.57 -13.64
N MET A 44 -19.50 10.61 -12.85
CA MET A 44 -20.74 11.40 -12.92
C MET A 44 -20.89 12.14 -14.25
N ALA A 45 -19.79 12.67 -14.80
CA ALA A 45 -19.80 13.31 -16.11
C ALA A 45 -20.22 12.33 -17.23
N ALA A 46 -19.77 11.06 -17.15
CA ALA A 46 -20.18 10.02 -18.08
C ALA A 46 -21.68 9.68 -17.97
N VAL A 47 -22.24 9.69 -16.75
CA VAL A 47 -23.69 9.48 -16.54
C VAL A 47 -24.52 10.65 -17.05
N GLN A 48 -24.06 11.88 -16.84
CA GLN A 48 -24.76 13.09 -17.27
C GLN A 48 -24.69 13.32 -18.79
N ASN A 49 -23.62 12.85 -19.43
CA ASN A 49 -23.45 12.89 -20.87
C ASN A 49 -22.94 11.52 -21.37
N PRO A 50 -23.84 10.58 -21.67
CA PRO A 50 -23.46 9.22 -22.10
C PRO A 50 -22.61 9.18 -23.37
N SER A 51 -22.67 10.23 -24.20
CA SER A 51 -21.85 10.38 -25.41
C SER A 51 -20.42 10.84 -25.13
N SER A 52 -20.11 11.26 -23.90
CA SER A 52 -18.81 11.83 -23.51
C SER A 52 -17.76 10.80 -23.12
N MET A 53 -18.15 9.55 -22.89
CA MET A 53 -17.26 8.49 -22.43
C MET A 53 -17.68 7.15 -23.03
N SER A 54 -16.74 6.43 -23.65
CA SER A 54 -17.00 5.08 -24.15
C SER A 54 -17.05 4.07 -23.00
N LEU A 55 -17.60 2.87 -23.25
CA LEU A 55 -17.55 1.77 -22.28
C LEU A 55 -16.10 1.39 -21.93
N ASP A 56 -15.18 1.45 -22.89
CA ASP A 56 -13.75 1.19 -22.68
C ASP A 56 -13.12 2.25 -21.77
N ASP A 57 -13.52 3.52 -21.90
CA ASP A 57 -13.06 4.59 -21.01
C ASP A 57 -13.61 4.43 -19.59
N MET A 58 -14.84 3.91 -19.43
CA MET A 58 -15.41 3.58 -18.13
C MET A 58 -14.66 2.43 -17.45
N ASP A 59 -14.35 1.36 -18.19
CA ASP A 59 -13.55 0.24 -17.68
C ASP A 59 -12.13 0.70 -17.30
N ARG A 60 -11.51 1.54 -18.13
CA ARG A 60 -10.22 2.16 -17.80
C ARG A 60 -10.29 2.99 -16.52
N LEU A 61 -11.33 3.82 -16.36
CA LEU A 61 -11.52 4.64 -15.15
C LEU A 61 -11.68 3.76 -13.90
N GLN A 62 -12.44 2.68 -13.99
CA GLN A 62 -12.61 1.72 -12.90
C GLN A 62 -11.28 1.02 -12.57
N ASN A 63 -10.52 0.59 -13.58
CA ASN A 63 -9.22 -0.02 -13.41
C ASN A 63 -8.19 0.94 -12.80
N GLU A 64 -8.19 2.22 -13.21
CA GLU A 64 -7.35 3.27 -12.61
C GLU A 64 -7.68 3.44 -11.12
N GLN A 65 -8.97 3.51 -10.78
CA GLN A 65 -9.41 3.65 -9.39
C GLN A 65 -8.99 2.44 -8.56
N GLN A 66 -9.25 1.22 -9.04
CA GLN A 66 -8.92 0.00 -8.31
C GLN A 66 -7.40 -0.16 -8.13
N THR A 67 -6.62 0.14 -9.19
CA THR A 67 -5.16 0.12 -9.14
C THR A 67 -4.64 1.12 -8.12
N TYR A 68 -5.19 2.34 -8.11
CA TYR A 68 -4.84 3.35 -7.12
C TYR A 68 -5.12 2.85 -5.70
N LEU A 69 -6.34 2.38 -5.41
CA LEU A 69 -6.71 1.87 -4.07
C LEU A 69 -5.81 0.73 -3.61
N ASN A 70 -5.56 -0.25 -4.48
CA ASN A 70 -4.71 -1.41 -4.19
C ASN A 70 -3.24 -1.02 -3.95
N SER A 71 -2.79 0.11 -4.49
CA SER A 71 -1.42 0.59 -4.34
C SER A 71 -1.15 1.30 -3.01
N ILE A 72 -2.18 1.85 -2.34
CA ILE A 72 -1.98 2.76 -1.20
C ILE A 72 -1.31 2.03 -0.03
N PHE A 73 -1.85 0.88 0.37
CA PHE A 73 -1.33 0.14 1.51
C PHE A 73 0.16 -0.26 1.36
N PRO A 74 0.58 -0.96 0.27
CA PRO A 74 1.98 -1.30 0.09
C PRO A 74 2.88 -0.08 -0.07
N ASN A 75 2.40 1.00 -0.71
CA ASN A 75 3.16 2.25 -0.82
C ASN A 75 3.33 2.93 0.54
N CYS A 76 2.31 2.94 1.40
CA CYS A 76 2.41 3.47 2.75
C CYS A 76 3.36 2.66 3.62
N LEU A 77 3.33 1.32 3.53
CA LEU A 77 4.32 0.49 4.21
C LEU A 77 5.74 0.84 3.77
N GLN A 78 5.95 0.99 2.47
CA GLN A 78 7.25 1.33 1.91
C GLN A 78 7.69 2.75 2.32
N TYR A 79 6.78 3.73 2.29
CA TYR A 79 7.01 5.10 2.74
C TYR A 79 7.61 5.13 4.14
N PHE A 80 6.94 4.50 5.10
CA PHE A 80 7.35 4.52 6.51
C PHE A 80 8.62 3.71 6.78
N ARG A 81 8.87 2.65 6.00
CA ARG A 81 10.12 1.86 6.10
C ARG A 81 11.35 2.62 5.62
N THR A 82 11.17 3.49 4.63
CA THR A 82 12.29 4.06 3.84
C THR A 82 12.54 5.52 4.13
N THR A 83 11.54 6.23 4.64
CA THR A 83 11.66 7.65 4.99
C THR A 83 12.29 7.78 6.36
N GLN A 84 13.42 8.49 6.44
CA GLN A 84 14.17 8.68 7.69
C GLN A 84 13.31 9.41 8.74
N ASN A 85 12.68 10.52 8.33
CA ASN A 85 11.78 11.35 9.12
C ASN A 85 10.38 11.35 8.46
N PRO A 86 9.58 10.28 8.66
CA PRO A 86 8.28 10.18 8.02
C PRO A 86 7.30 11.18 8.64
N ASP A 87 6.39 11.69 7.82
CA ASP A 87 5.23 12.46 8.28
C ASP A 87 4.22 11.51 8.95
N CYS A 88 4.20 11.55 10.28
CA CYS A 88 3.35 10.66 11.09
C CYS A 88 1.85 10.89 10.90
N SER A 89 1.44 12.06 10.38
CA SER A 89 0.03 12.30 10.03
C SER A 89 -0.48 11.33 8.95
N ARG A 90 0.42 10.78 8.12
CA ARG A 90 0.10 9.80 7.07
C ARG A 90 -0.16 8.39 7.63
N LEU A 91 0.05 8.14 8.92
CA LEU A 91 -0.30 6.86 9.57
C LEU A 91 -1.81 6.57 9.49
N ALA A 92 -2.64 7.62 9.47
CA ALA A 92 -4.08 7.48 9.25
C ALA A 92 -4.40 6.85 7.88
N MET A 93 -3.59 7.12 6.85
CA MET A 93 -3.77 6.53 5.53
C MET A 93 -3.33 5.06 5.51
N LEU A 94 -2.31 4.70 6.28
CA LEU A 94 -1.89 3.29 6.44
C LEU A 94 -3.02 2.44 7.06
N SER A 95 -3.64 2.90 8.15
CA SER A 95 -4.75 2.17 8.78
C SER A 95 -6.01 2.18 7.92
N SER A 96 -6.33 3.29 7.27
CA SER A 96 -7.51 3.38 6.40
C SER A 96 -7.37 2.48 5.16
N SER A 97 -6.19 2.47 4.52
CA SER A 97 -5.94 1.60 3.36
C SER A 97 -5.88 0.11 3.73
N TYR A 98 -5.48 -0.23 4.96
CA TYR A 98 -5.62 -1.60 5.48
C TYR A 98 -7.08 -2.08 5.48
N LEU A 99 -8.01 -1.23 5.93
CA LEU A 99 -9.44 -1.56 5.96
C LEU A 99 -10.05 -1.72 4.56
N LEU A 100 -9.43 -1.13 3.54
CA LEU A 100 -9.82 -1.25 2.13
C LEU A 100 -9.26 -2.50 1.45
N LEU A 101 -8.35 -3.23 2.10
CA LEU A 101 -7.81 -4.48 1.54
C LEU A 101 -8.88 -5.58 1.52
N ASP A 102 -8.76 -6.48 0.54
CA ASP A 102 -9.44 -7.78 0.57
C ASP A 102 -9.24 -8.46 1.93
N LYS A 103 -10.32 -8.96 2.53
CA LYS A 103 -10.28 -9.61 3.85
C LYS A 103 -9.26 -10.75 3.92
N SER A 104 -8.99 -11.43 2.80
CA SER A 104 -7.97 -12.50 2.72
C SER A 104 -6.53 -11.98 2.89
N LYS A 105 -6.26 -10.71 2.57
CA LYS A 105 -4.94 -10.08 2.67
C LYS A 105 -4.70 -9.39 4.02
N GLN A 106 -5.76 -9.09 4.75
CA GLN A 106 -5.69 -8.39 6.04
C GLN A 106 -4.80 -9.09 7.08
N PRO A 107 -4.81 -10.43 7.28
CA PRO A 107 -3.93 -11.07 8.26
C PRO A 107 -2.44 -10.82 8.02
N ALA A 108 -1.98 -10.95 6.78
CA ALA A 108 -0.58 -10.70 6.42
C ALA A 108 -0.23 -9.19 6.52
N ALA A 109 -1.14 -8.33 6.06
CA ALA A 109 -1.01 -6.89 6.15
C ALA A 109 -0.90 -6.42 7.61
N LYS A 110 -1.70 -7.00 8.52
CA LYS A 110 -1.68 -6.70 9.96
C LYS A 110 -0.32 -6.99 10.56
N THR A 111 0.26 -8.17 10.29
CA THR A 111 1.62 -8.52 10.74
C THR A 111 2.67 -7.54 10.22
N GLN A 112 2.60 -7.16 8.94
CA GLN A 112 3.51 -6.19 8.36
C GLN A 112 3.39 -4.80 9.01
N THR A 113 2.16 -4.37 9.32
CA THR A 113 1.91 -3.11 10.00
C THR A 113 2.43 -3.11 11.44
N TYR A 114 2.19 -4.16 12.23
CA TYR A 114 2.76 -4.24 13.59
C TYR A 114 4.28 -4.19 13.59
N SER A 115 4.92 -4.92 12.67
CA SER A 115 6.37 -4.87 12.51
C SER A 115 6.86 -3.47 12.13
N LEU A 116 6.14 -2.76 11.25
CA LEU A 116 6.46 -1.39 10.89
C LEU A 116 6.31 -0.43 12.08
N LEU A 117 5.20 -0.50 12.83
CA LEU A 117 4.96 0.41 13.95
C LEU A 117 6.07 0.34 15.01
N ASN A 118 6.64 -0.85 15.22
CA ASN A 118 7.79 -1.01 16.12
C ASN A 118 9.02 -0.20 15.66
N SER A 119 9.24 -0.06 14.35
CA SER A 119 10.35 0.73 13.79
C SER A 119 10.12 2.25 13.83
N LEU A 120 8.90 2.68 14.15
CA LEU A 120 8.51 4.09 14.23
C LEU A 120 8.52 4.63 15.66
N TYR A 121 8.81 3.80 16.67
CA TYR A 121 9.02 4.29 18.03
C TYR A 121 10.19 5.27 18.07
N GLY A 122 9.96 6.42 18.70
CA GLY A 122 10.91 7.53 18.73
C GLY A 122 10.89 8.41 17.49
N LYS A 123 10.15 8.04 16.43
CA LYS A 123 9.89 8.90 15.25
C LYS A 123 8.50 9.51 15.28
N CYS A 124 7.49 8.71 15.64
CA CYS A 124 6.11 9.16 15.82
C CYS A 124 5.70 9.12 17.29
N GLN A 125 4.65 9.87 17.63
CA GLN A 125 4.11 9.91 18.98
C GLN A 125 3.45 8.57 19.32
N PRO A 126 3.55 8.09 20.58
CA PRO A 126 2.96 6.81 20.98
C PRO A 126 1.47 6.68 20.67
N TYR A 127 0.69 7.74 20.87
CA TYR A 127 -0.75 7.73 20.61
C TYR A 127 -1.09 7.54 19.11
N GLU A 128 -0.24 8.02 18.20
CA GLU A 128 -0.42 7.84 16.76
C GLU A 128 -0.24 6.36 16.39
N LEU A 129 0.77 5.72 16.96
CA LEU A 129 1.05 4.30 16.75
C LEU A 129 -0.06 3.42 17.33
N ASP A 130 -0.51 3.71 18.55
CA ASP A 130 -1.57 2.94 19.20
C ASP A 130 -2.92 3.10 18.50
N THR A 131 -3.22 4.27 17.95
CA THR A 131 -4.39 4.48 17.09
C THR A 131 -4.38 3.53 15.89
N VAL A 132 -3.23 3.38 15.20
CA VAL A 132 -3.12 2.42 14.10
C VAL A 132 -3.37 0.99 14.58
N LYS A 133 -2.80 0.59 15.72
CA LYS A 133 -3.00 -0.76 16.28
C LYS A 133 -4.46 -1.07 16.59
N ILE A 134 -5.22 -0.08 17.07
CA ILE A 134 -6.66 -0.22 17.35
C ILE A 134 -7.43 -0.39 16.04
N MET A 135 -7.13 0.42 15.03
CA MET A 135 -7.83 0.41 13.74
C MET A 135 -7.64 -0.89 12.94
N ILE A 136 -6.49 -1.55 13.09
CA ILE A 136 -6.17 -2.80 12.37
C ILE A 136 -6.45 -4.06 13.21
N LYS A 137 -7.03 -3.92 14.40
CA LYS A 137 -7.31 -5.02 15.32
C LYS A 137 -8.39 -5.94 14.76
#